data_AF-A0A6B3H669-F1
#
_entry.id   AF-A0A6B3H669-F1
#
_cell.length_a   1.000
_cell.length_b   1.000
_cell.length_c   1.000
_cell.angle_alpha   90.00
_cell.angle_beta   90.00
_cell.angle_gamma   90.00
#
_symmetry.space_group_name_H-M   'P 1'
#
loop_
_entity.id
_entity.type
_entity.pdbx_description
1 polymer ?
#
loop_
_entity_poly.entity_id
_entity_poly.type
_entity_poly.pdbx_seq_one_letter_code
_entity_poly.pdbx_strand_id
1 'polypeptide(L)'
;MVNRRLMPAAALAASAVLLLTACGGEDKSGEDDRIAGAGGGAETSAAADANSSPEAERPTVKLPKDMRNVFEGGGSGDPVEEAVLRDGEGRVNSLDEAIHTRSLERPAFGFYNTGEAARGAAVWVQGFYDDGITWTGTVRYYDRKVTVEGKKKDKAVLSYCSDESKAYNKDLKTGKTSGEVENPVDSLVFYTTKLAKNDKGVWQTTDVYSKRGASQCQ
;
A
#
# COMPACT_ATOMS: atom_id res chain seq x y z
N MET A 1 16.40 -39.45 30.00
CA MET A 1 17.42 -38.62 30.69
C MET A 1 17.33 -37.23 30.08
N VAL A 2 16.52 -36.34 30.66
CA VAL A 2 16.94 -35.20 31.53
C VAL A 2 18.03 -34.38 30.82
N ASN A 3 17.80 -33.13 30.41
CA ASN A 3 17.71 -32.06 31.39
C ASN A 3 16.88 -30.83 30.98
N ARG A 4 16.17 -30.36 32.00
CA ARG A 4 15.26 -29.23 32.11
C ARG A 4 16.07 -28.01 32.57
N ARG A 5 15.92 -26.84 31.96
CA ARG A 5 16.28 -25.55 32.60
C ARG A 5 15.18 -24.52 32.39
N LEU A 6 14.60 -24.11 33.51
CA LEU A 6 13.60 -23.06 33.69
C LEU A 6 14.27 -21.79 34.24
N MET A 7 13.78 -20.63 33.76
CA MET A 7 13.60 -19.33 34.46
C MET A 7 14.86 -18.48 34.83
N PRO A 8 14.73 -17.13 35.02
CA PRO A 8 13.51 -16.37 35.37
C PRO A 8 13.21 -15.08 34.57
N ALA A 9 11.94 -14.68 34.69
CA ALA A 9 11.40 -13.37 34.36
C ALA A 9 11.86 -12.31 35.38
N ALA A 10 12.22 -11.12 34.91
CA ALA A 10 12.39 -9.93 35.74
C ALA A 10 11.22 -8.97 35.45
N ALA A 11 10.31 -8.85 36.40
CA ALA A 11 9.33 -7.78 36.47
C ALA A 11 9.96 -6.58 37.20
N LEU A 12 9.85 -5.39 36.64
CA LEU A 12 10.10 -4.13 37.34
C LEU A 12 8.78 -3.36 37.43
N ALA A 13 8.40 -3.04 38.67
CA ALA A 13 7.27 -2.21 39.03
C ALA A 13 7.74 -1.08 39.96
N ALA A 14 7.31 0.15 39.69
CA ALA A 14 7.08 1.30 40.60
C ALA A 14 6.76 2.52 39.70
N SER A 15 5.67 3.29 39.75
CA SER A 15 4.81 3.92 40.79
C SER A 15 5.08 5.42 40.96
N ALA A 16 4.00 6.20 41.11
CA ALA A 16 3.81 7.64 41.45
C ALA A 16 3.95 8.65 40.28
N VAL A 17 2.88 9.29 39.75
CA VAL A 17 1.89 10.26 40.29
C VAL A 17 2.49 11.64 40.56
N LEU A 18 1.99 12.68 39.85
CA LEU A 18 1.37 13.88 40.43
C LEU A 18 0.84 14.82 39.34
N LEU A 19 -0.34 15.37 39.64
CA LEU A 19 -1.16 16.29 38.87
C LEU A 19 -0.52 17.68 38.79
N LEU A 20 -0.66 18.34 37.64
CA LEU A 20 -0.51 19.79 37.52
C LEU A 20 -1.85 20.39 37.11
N THR A 21 -2.53 20.94 38.12
CA THR A 21 -3.66 21.85 38.02
C THR A 21 -3.13 23.29 37.92
N ALA A 22 -3.55 24.03 36.90
CA ALA A 22 -3.68 25.49 36.87
C ALA A 22 -4.53 25.80 35.63
N CYS A 23 -5.81 26.20 35.69
CA CYS A 23 -6.45 27.36 36.34
C CYS A 23 -5.88 28.69 35.82
N GLY A 24 -6.69 29.42 35.04
CA GLY A 24 -6.45 30.82 34.73
C GLY A 24 -7.30 31.37 33.60
N GLY A 25 -8.41 32.05 33.93
CA GLY A 25 -8.86 33.23 33.17
C GLY A 25 -10.27 33.22 32.61
N GLU A 26 -11.27 33.46 33.47
CA GLU A 26 -12.51 34.17 33.12
C GLU A 26 -12.20 35.65 32.83
N ASP A 27 -12.76 36.22 31.74
CA ASP A 27 -13.74 37.33 31.85
C ASP A 27 -14.09 38.01 30.50
N LYS A 28 -15.40 38.29 30.38
CA LYS A 28 -16.06 39.47 29.77
C LYS A 28 -16.39 39.49 28.27
N SER A 29 -17.66 39.14 28.06
CA SER A 29 -18.66 39.75 27.18
C SER A 29 -18.51 41.26 26.94
N GLY A 30 -18.68 41.66 25.67
CA GLY A 30 -18.97 43.02 25.21
C GLY A 30 -19.49 42.96 23.78
N GLU A 31 -20.77 43.31 23.61
CA GLU A 31 -21.53 43.34 22.36
C GLU A 31 -21.13 44.48 21.42
N ASP A 32 -21.57 44.29 20.16
CA ASP A 32 -21.81 45.26 19.09
C ASP A 32 -20.63 46.02 18.49
N ASP A 33 -20.28 45.63 17.25
CA ASP A 33 -20.32 46.63 16.18
C ASP A 33 -20.75 46.01 14.84
N ARG A 34 -21.74 46.68 14.24
CA ARG A 34 -22.38 46.34 12.95
C ARG A 34 -21.48 46.80 11.81
N ILE A 35 -21.18 45.91 10.86
CA ILE A 35 -20.85 46.33 9.49
C ILE A 35 -21.69 45.51 8.52
N ALA A 36 -22.60 46.21 7.84
CA ALA A 36 -23.33 45.75 6.67
C ALA A 36 -22.43 45.86 5.43
N GLY A 37 -22.36 44.81 4.61
CA GLY A 37 -21.62 44.87 3.35
C GLY A 37 -21.62 43.59 2.53
N ALA A 38 -22.57 43.52 1.60
CA ALA A 38 -22.46 42.94 0.25
C ALA A 38 -22.04 41.46 0.04
N GLY A 39 -23.01 40.66 -0.42
CA GLY A 39 -22.98 40.07 -1.77
C GLY A 39 -22.07 38.87 -2.03
N GLY A 40 -22.69 37.72 -2.31
CA GLY A 40 -22.05 36.60 -3.01
C GLY A 40 -22.51 35.25 -2.48
N GLY A 41 -23.55 34.69 -3.09
CA GLY A 41 -23.95 33.30 -2.84
C GLY A 41 -22.81 32.36 -3.26
N ALA A 42 -22.10 31.83 -2.27
CA ALA A 42 -21.22 30.69 -2.43
C ALA A 42 -22.03 29.44 -2.08
N GLU A 43 -22.28 28.64 -3.11
CA GLU A 43 -22.77 27.27 -3.00
C GLU A 43 -21.93 26.52 -1.95
N THR A 44 -22.65 25.92 -1.02
CA THR A 44 -22.23 25.12 0.13
C THR A 44 -21.00 24.25 -0.13
N SER A 45 -19.82 24.69 0.33
CA SER A 45 -18.72 23.74 0.57
C SER A 45 -19.14 22.84 1.72
N ALA A 46 -19.26 21.55 1.42
CA ALA A 46 -19.44 20.51 2.44
C ALA A 46 -18.36 20.70 3.52
N ALA A 47 -18.81 20.80 4.78
CA ALA A 47 -17.92 20.92 5.92
C ALA A 47 -16.95 19.73 5.91
N ALA A 48 -15.65 20.02 5.90
CA ALA A 48 -14.64 19.00 6.15
C ALA A 48 -14.87 18.45 7.57
N ASP A 49 -15.02 17.13 7.67
CA ASP A 49 -15.07 16.43 8.96
C ASP A 49 -13.81 16.77 9.76
N ALA A 50 -13.99 17.55 10.83
CA ALA A 50 -12.94 18.06 11.72
C ALA A 50 -12.20 16.97 12.52
N ASN A 51 -12.35 15.71 12.14
CA ASN A 51 -11.80 14.53 12.81
C ASN A 51 -10.97 13.62 11.88
N SER A 52 -10.68 14.07 10.66
CA SER A 52 -9.77 13.39 9.75
C SER A 52 -8.33 13.76 10.11
N SER A 53 -7.56 12.81 10.66
CA SER A 53 -6.10 12.94 10.72
C SER A 53 -5.57 13.19 9.30
N PRO A 54 -4.53 14.03 9.13
CA PRO A 54 -3.98 14.29 7.80
C PRO A 54 -3.55 12.98 7.15
N GLU A 55 -4.09 12.71 5.96
CA GLU A 55 -3.75 11.53 5.18
C GLU A 55 -2.24 11.55 4.86
N ALA A 56 -1.55 10.43 5.07
CA ALA A 56 -0.11 10.39 4.79
C ALA A 56 0.18 10.67 3.31
N GLU A 57 1.20 11.50 3.08
CA GLU A 57 1.73 11.72 1.75
C GLU A 57 2.35 10.43 1.20
N ARG A 58 1.94 10.04 0.00
CA ARG A 58 2.36 8.81 -0.66
C ARG A 58 3.71 9.02 -1.33
N PRO A 59 4.68 8.11 -1.13
CA PRO A 59 5.98 8.21 -1.80
C PRO A 59 5.83 8.24 -3.32
N THR A 60 6.57 9.14 -3.97
CA THR A 60 6.69 9.13 -5.42
C THR A 60 7.52 7.93 -5.87
N VAL A 61 6.97 7.11 -6.77
CA VAL A 61 7.66 5.98 -7.38
C VAL A 61 8.00 6.30 -8.83
N LYS A 62 9.26 6.08 -9.23
CA LYS A 62 9.72 6.32 -10.61
C LYS A 62 10.22 5.03 -11.23
N LEU A 63 9.50 4.56 -12.24
CA LEU A 63 9.91 3.41 -13.06
C LEU A 63 10.63 3.89 -14.33
N PRO A 64 11.58 3.11 -14.86
CA PRO A 64 12.17 3.40 -16.16
C PRO A 64 11.13 3.23 -17.27
N LYS A 65 11.34 3.86 -18.42
CA LYS A 65 10.37 3.89 -19.53
C LYS A 65 10.05 2.49 -20.08
N ASP A 66 10.98 1.55 -19.94
CA ASP A 66 10.86 0.18 -20.43
C ASP A 66 10.20 -0.76 -19.41
N MET A 67 9.80 -0.29 -18.22
CA MET A 67 8.96 -1.03 -17.27
C MET A 67 7.60 -0.36 -17.16
N ARG A 68 6.57 -0.97 -17.74
CA ARG A 68 5.24 -0.36 -17.82
C ARG A 68 4.19 -1.21 -17.12
N ASN A 69 3.62 -0.67 -16.05
CA ASN A 69 2.43 -1.22 -15.43
C ASN A 69 1.19 -0.50 -15.97
N VAL A 70 0.18 -1.26 -16.40
CA VAL A 70 -1.11 -0.74 -16.86
C VAL A 70 -2.20 -1.30 -15.98
N PHE A 71 -2.89 -0.42 -15.28
CA PHE A 71 -3.93 -0.76 -14.33
C PHE A 71 -5.30 -0.44 -14.94
N GLU A 72 -6.16 -1.46 -15.11
CA GLU A 72 -7.42 -1.38 -15.86
C GLU A 72 -8.66 -1.58 -14.98
N GLY A 73 -9.65 -0.69 -15.10
CA GLY A 73 -10.96 -0.84 -14.47
C GLY A 73 -10.92 -0.89 -12.94
N GLY A 74 -11.89 -1.56 -12.32
CA GLY A 74 -11.96 -1.81 -10.87
C GLY A 74 -12.50 -0.66 -10.03
N GLY A 75 -12.48 0.57 -10.54
CA GLY A 75 -13.09 1.71 -9.85
C GLY A 75 -14.60 1.51 -9.66
N SER A 76 -15.06 1.79 -8.45
CA SER A 76 -16.48 1.71 -8.05
C SER A 76 -17.06 3.08 -7.70
N GLY A 77 -16.20 4.09 -7.52
CA GLY A 77 -16.58 5.41 -7.01
C GLY A 77 -16.73 5.48 -5.48
N ASP A 78 -16.64 4.35 -4.78
CA ASP A 78 -16.56 4.35 -3.30
C ASP A 78 -15.17 4.83 -2.85
N PRO A 79 -15.05 5.90 -2.05
CA PRO A 79 -13.75 6.46 -1.68
C PRO A 79 -12.82 5.48 -0.94
N VAL A 80 -13.38 4.50 -0.23
CA VAL A 80 -12.58 3.49 0.48
C VAL A 80 -12.02 2.48 -0.50
N GLU A 81 -12.83 2.00 -1.44
CA GLU A 81 -12.38 1.08 -2.48
C GLU A 81 -11.36 1.73 -3.42
N GLU A 82 -11.56 2.99 -3.81
CA GLU A 82 -10.59 3.76 -4.59
C GLU A 82 -9.25 3.91 -3.85
N ALA A 83 -9.27 4.12 -2.53
CA ALA A 83 -8.06 4.17 -1.73
C ALA A 83 -7.32 2.82 -1.66
N VAL A 84 -8.06 1.71 -1.58
CA VAL A 84 -7.50 0.34 -1.63
C VAL A 84 -6.85 0.08 -2.99
N LEU A 85 -7.52 0.43 -4.09
CA LEU A 85 -6.97 0.28 -5.45
C LEU A 85 -5.68 1.08 -5.61
N ARG A 86 -5.72 2.38 -5.28
CA ARG A 86 -4.56 3.28 -5.37
C ARG A 86 -3.36 2.76 -4.59
N ASP A 87 -3.56 2.32 -3.35
CA ASP A 87 -2.46 1.85 -2.51
C ASP A 87 -1.98 0.46 -2.95
N GLY A 88 -2.86 -0.37 -3.52
CA GLY A 88 -2.49 -1.61 -4.20
C GLY A 88 -1.63 -1.39 -5.45
N GLU A 89 -1.94 -0.38 -6.26
CA GLU A 89 -1.10 0.03 -7.40
C GLU A 89 0.26 0.56 -6.92
N GLY A 90 0.25 1.41 -5.89
CA GLY A 90 1.46 1.94 -5.26
C GLY A 90 2.38 0.82 -4.76
N ARG A 91 1.79 -0.23 -4.20
CA ARG A 91 2.51 -1.43 -3.79
C ARG A 91 3.22 -2.11 -4.96
N VAL A 92 2.50 -2.42 -6.04
CA VAL A 92 3.09 -3.05 -7.23
C VAL A 92 4.25 -2.23 -7.77
N ASN A 93 4.03 -0.92 -7.97
CA ASN A 93 5.08 -0.03 -8.46
C ASN A 93 6.29 0.04 -7.51
N SER A 94 6.08 -0.02 -6.19
CA SER A 94 7.18 0.02 -5.21
C SER A 94 8.10 -1.21 -5.30
N LEU A 95 7.53 -2.37 -5.64
CA LEU A 95 8.28 -3.61 -5.84
C LEU A 95 9.14 -3.50 -7.12
N ASP A 96 8.55 -2.96 -8.19
CA ASP A 96 9.27 -2.74 -9.44
C ASP A 96 10.36 -1.67 -9.33
N GLU A 97 10.13 -0.60 -8.57
CA GLU A 97 11.19 0.37 -8.25
C GLU A 97 12.33 -0.31 -7.49
N ALA A 98 12.03 -1.17 -6.53
CA ALA A 98 13.05 -1.92 -5.81
C ALA A 98 13.85 -2.83 -6.75
N ILE A 99 13.20 -3.53 -7.71
CA ILE A 99 13.90 -4.32 -8.74
C ILE A 99 14.83 -3.44 -9.57
N HIS A 100 14.30 -2.33 -10.11
CA HIS A 100 15.02 -1.44 -11.00
C HIS A 100 16.23 -0.77 -10.30
N THR A 101 16.00 -0.22 -9.11
CA THR A 101 17.02 0.53 -8.35
C THR A 101 17.96 -0.37 -7.56
N ARG A 102 17.66 -1.67 -7.49
CA ARG A 102 18.38 -2.67 -6.69
C ARG A 102 18.51 -2.30 -5.21
N SER A 103 17.45 -1.75 -4.65
CA SER A 103 17.38 -1.41 -3.23
C SER A 103 16.01 -1.76 -2.65
N LEU A 104 16.00 -2.45 -1.50
CA LEU A 104 14.79 -2.66 -0.68
C LEU A 104 14.52 -1.47 0.26
N GLU A 105 15.44 -0.52 0.36
CA GLU A 105 15.36 0.65 1.25
C GLU A 105 14.62 1.83 0.59
N ARG A 106 13.97 1.60 -0.55
CA ARG A 106 13.15 2.62 -1.21
C ARG A 106 11.98 2.99 -0.32
N PRO A 107 11.65 4.30 -0.18
CA PRO A 107 10.58 4.73 0.73
C PRO A 107 9.23 4.04 0.49
N ALA A 108 8.90 3.75 -0.77
CA ALA A 108 7.63 3.13 -1.14
C ALA A 108 7.53 1.65 -0.70
N PHE A 109 8.65 0.93 -0.60
CA PHE A 109 8.64 -0.52 -0.37
C PHE A 109 7.99 -0.86 0.99
N GLY A 110 8.52 -0.29 2.07
CA GLY A 110 7.97 -0.44 3.42
C GLY A 110 6.72 0.40 3.69
N PHE A 111 6.41 1.37 2.81
CA PHE A 111 5.18 2.16 2.91
C PHE A 111 3.95 1.32 2.59
N TYR A 112 4.01 0.49 1.54
CA TYR A 112 2.86 -0.31 1.09
C TYR A 112 2.89 -1.78 1.54
N ASN A 113 4.02 -2.30 2.01
CA ASN A 113 4.14 -3.70 2.44
C ASN A 113 4.37 -3.80 3.96
N THR A 114 3.70 -4.75 4.59
CA THR A 114 3.95 -5.14 5.98
C THR A 114 3.76 -6.65 6.15
N GLY A 115 4.05 -7.18 7.33
CA GLY A 115 3.79 -8.60 7.66
C GLY A 115 4.46 -9.59 6.71
N GLU A 116 3.70 -10.62 6.29
CA GLU A 116 4.17 -11.65 5.36
C GLU A 116 4.38 -11.09 3.95
N ALA A 117 3.55 -10.14 3.52
CA ALA A 117 3.70 -9.51 2.22
C ALA A 117 5.06 -8.77 2.08
N ALA A 118 5.54 -8.11 3.13
CA ALA A 118 6.86 -7.49 3.12
C ALA A 118 7.99 -8.51 3.00
N ARG A 119 7.92 -9.62 3.75
CA ARG A 119 8.90 -10.70 3.66
C ARG A 119 8.92 -11.35 2.28
N GLY A 120 7.75 -11.72 1.78
CA GLY A 120 7.61 -12.33 0.45
C GLY A 120 8.07 -11.40 -0.67
N ALA A 121 7.74 -10.11 -0.60
CA ALA A 121 8.22 -9.11 -1.56
C ALA A 121 9.74 -8.98 -1.53
N ALA A 122 10.37 -8.99 -0.35
CA ALA A 122 11.82 -8.88 -0.23
C ALA A 122 12.53 -10.09 -0.87
N VAL A 123 12.02 -11.31 -0.63
CA VAL A 123 12.54 -12.52 -1.27
C VAL A 123 12.37 -12.48 -2.78
N TRP A 124 11.20 -12.07 -3.27
CA TRP A 124 10.93 -12.00 -4.70
C TRP A 124 11.83 -10.99 -5.41
N VAL A 125 11.97 -9.77 -4.87
CA VAL A 125 12.87 -8.74 -5.41
C VAL A 125 14.34 -9.20 -5.36
N GLN A 126 14.76 -9.86 -4.27
CA GLN A 126 16.12 -10.39 -4.14
C GLN A 126 16.42 -11.47 -5.20
N GLY A 127 15.42 -12.23 -5.67
CA GLY A 127 15.59 -13.17 -6.79
C GLY A 127 16.11 -12.48 -8.06
N PHE A 128 15.55 -11.31 -8.42
CA PHE A 128 16.09 -10.50 -9.52
C PHE A 128 17.53 -10.02 -9.26
N TYR A 129 17.87 -9.82 -7.98
CA TYR A 129 19.19 -9.38 -7.57
C TYR A 129 20.24 -10.45 -7.85
N ASP A 130 19.96 -11.64 -7.35
CA ASP A 130 20.81 -12.81 -7.40
C ASP A 130 20.98 -13.31 -8.85
N ASP A 131 19.91 -13.27 -9.64
CA ASP A 131 19.94 -13.67 -11.05
C ASP A 131 20.58 -12.62 -11.97
N GLY A 132 20.91 -11.43 -11.45
CA GLY A 132 21.53 -10.37 -12.26
C GLY A 132 20.61 -9.79 -13.35
N ILE A 133 19.30 -9.89 -13.15
CA ILE A 133 18.28 -9.48 -14.11
C ILE A 133 17.43 -8.30 -13.59
N THR A 134 16.71 -7.67 -14.51
CA THR A 134 15.52 -6.84 -14.29
C THR A 134 14.40 -7.38 -15.19
N TRP A 135 13.27 -6.69 -15.28
CA TRP A 135 12.29 -6.92 -16.35
C TRP A 135 12.11 -5.69 -17.25
N THR A 136 11.56 -5.92 -18.44
CA THR A 136 11.20 -4.90 -19.44
C THR A 136 9.90 -5.30 -20.13
N GLY A 137 9.18 -4.33 -20.68
CA GLY A 137 7.94 -4.55 -21.42
C GLY A 137 6.73 -3.98 -20.69
N THR A 138 5.62 -4.70 -20.71
CA THR A 138 4.36 -4.24 -20.13
C THR A 138 3.64 -5.36 -19.39
N VAL A 139 3.22 -5.05 -18.16
CA VAL A 139 2.31 -5.90 -17.38
C VAL A 139 0.95 -5.20 -17.30
N ARG A 140 -0.12 -5.93 -17.60
CA ARG A 140 -1.49 -5.44 -17.46
C ARG A 140 -2.12 -6.03 -16.20
N TYR A 141 -2.80 -5.21 -15.42
CA TYR A 141 -3.54 -5.61 -14.23
C TYR A 141 -5.02 -5.29 -14.42
N TYR A 142 -5.87 -6.31 -14.43
CA TYR A 142 -7.28 -6.22 -14.81
C TYR A 142 -8.16 -7.09 -13.92
N ASP A 143 -9.48 -7.03 -14.14
CA ASP A 143 -10.50 -7.67 -13.30
C ASP A 143 -10.28 -7.39 -11.80
N ARG A 144 -9.94 -6.13 -11.50
CA ARG A 144 -9.57 -5.69 -10.16
C ARG A 144 -10.83 -5.51 -9.33
N LYS A 145 -10.91 -6.21 -8.20
CA LYS A 145 -12.09 -6.24 -7.33
C LYS A 145 -11.66 -6.00 -5.89
N VAL A 146 -12.34 -5.06 -5.24
CA VAL A 146 -12.16 -4.77 -3.82
C VAL A 146 -13.33 -5.35 -3.03
N THR A 147 -13.03 -5.92 -1.87
CA THR A 147 -14.03 -6.23 -0.84
C THR A 147 -13.56 -5.61 0.46
N VAL A 148 -14.27 -4.60 0.94
CA VAL A 148 -13.97 -3.94 2.21
C VAL A 148 -14.60 -4.74 3.35
N GLU A 149 -13.82 -4.97 4.40
CA GLU A 149 -14.17 -5.80 5.53
C GLU A 149 -14.00 -5.06 6.86
N GLY A 150 -14.56 -5.65 7.92
CA GLY A 150 -14.45 -5.14 9.28
C GLY A 150 -15.45 -4.03 9.59
N LYS A 151 -15.86 -3.95 10.86
CA LYS A 151 -16.85 -2.95 11.33
C LYS A 151 -16.38 -1.50 11.09
N LYS A 152 -15.07 -1.27 11.09
CA LYS A 152 -14.44 0.03 10.87
C LYS A 152 -14.03 0.27 9.42
N LYS A 153 -14.29 -0.67 8.50
CA LYS A 153 -13.82 -0.61 7.12
C LYS A 153 -12.29 -0.38 7.03
N ASP A 154 -11.54 -1.07 7.88
CA ASP A 154 -10.09 -0.96 8.05
C ASP A 154 -9.34 -2.19 7.53
N LYS A 155 -10.05 -3.15 6.93
CA LYS A 155 -9.52 -4.32 6.25
C LYS A 155 -10.11 -4.42 4.86
N ALA A 156 -9.35 -4.99 3.93
CA ALA A 156 -9.85 -5.24 2.59
C ALA A 156 -9.17 -6.45 1.96
N VAL A 157 -9.86 -7.06 1.02
CA VAL A 157 -9.29 -7.99 0.05
C VAL A 157 -9.29 -7.30 -1.31
N LEU A 158 -8.15 -7.27 -1.97
CA LEU A 158 -8.01 -6.85 -3.36
C LEU A 158 -7.57 -8.07 -4.18
N SER A 159 -8.41 -8.48 -5.12
CA SER A 159 -8.10 -9.52 -6.11
C SER A 159 -7.97 -8.91 -7.50
N TYR A 160 -7.06 -9.46 -8.31
CA TYR A 160 -6.85 -9.01 -9.68
C TYR A 160 -6.12 -10.08 -10.50
N CYS A 161 -6.25 -9.98 -11.82
CA CYS A 161 -5.43 -10.72 -12.75
C CYS A 161 -4.26 -9.86 -13.25
N SER A 162 -3.13 -10.50 -13.49
CA SER A 162 -1.95 -9.93 -14.13
C SER A 162 -1.66 -10.68 -15.42
N ASP A 163 -1.57 -9.94 -16.53
CA ASP A 163 -1.08 -10.44 -17.81
C ASP A 163 0.39 -9.99 -17.97
N GLU A 164 1.28 -10.95 -17.73
CA GLU A 164 2.73 -10.80 -17.80
C GLU A 164 3.27 -11.20 -19.20
N SER A 165 2.40 -11.50 -20.19
CA SER A 165 2.81 -12.07 -21.49
C SER A 165 3.66 -11.13 -22.35
N LYS A 166 3.65 -9.84 -22.01
CA LYS A 166 4.45 -8.79 -22.67
C LYS A 166 5.54 -8.23 -21.76
N ALA A 167 5.84 -8.92 -20.66
CA ALA A 167 6.97 -8.63 -19.79
C ALA A 167 8.04 -9.72 -19.94
N TYR A 168 9.29 -9.28 -20.04
CA TYR A 168 10.44 -10.13 -20.31
C TYR A 168 11.53 -9.86 -19.29
N ASN A 169 12.23 -10.89 -18.84
CA ASN A 169 13.44 -10.73 -18.07
C ASN A 169 14.54 -10.14 -18.96
N LYS A 170 15.32 -9.22 -18.42
CA LYS A 170 16.42 -8.55 -19.10
C LYS A 170 17.70 -8.72 -18.28
N ASP A 171 18.66 -9.40 -18.86
CA ASP A 171 19.98 -9.57 -18.25
C ASP A 171 20.72 -8.23 -18.23
N LEU A 172 21.18 -7.80 -17.05
CA LEU A 172 21.77 -6.47 -16.89
C LEU A 172 23.16 -6.35 -17.52
N LYS A 173 23.89 -7.46 -17.65
CA LYS A 173 25.26 -7.48 -18.19
C LYS A 173 25.28 -7.43 -19.71
N THR A 174 24.38 -8.17 -20.34
CA THR A 174 24.32 -8.39 -21.79
C THR A 174 23.22 -7.58 -22.46
N GLY A 175 22.22 -7.11 -21.71
CA GLY A 175 21.06 -6.40 -22.22
C GLY A 175 20.05 -7.30 -22.95
N LYS A 176 20.26 -8.61 -22.99
CA LYS A 176 19.41 -9.56 -23.72
C LYS A 176 18.13 -9.85 -22.94
N THR A 177 17.03 -9.99 -23.68
CA THR A 177 15.71 -10.36 -23.13
C THR A 177 15.47 -11.87 -23.17
N SER A 178 14.69 -12.37 -22.22
CA SER A 178 14.28 -13.77 -22.07
C SER A 178 12.95 -13.86 -21.31
N GLY A 179 12.44 -15.08 -21.07
CA GLY A 179 11.22 -15.28 -20.30
C GLY A 179 9.95 -15.47 -21.13
N GLU A 180 10.09 -15.75 -22.43
CA GLU A 180 9.01 -16.32 -23.22
C GLU A 180 8.58 -17.65 -22.59
N VAL A 181 7.29 -17.80 -22.32
CA VAL A 181 6.70 -19.03 -21.80
C VAL A 181 6.22 -19.90 -22.97
N GLU A 182 6.38 -21.22 -22.85
CA GLU A 182 5.88 -22.16 -23.87
C GLU A 182 4.35 -22.16 -23.94
N ASN A 183 3.69 -22.06 -22.78
CA ASN A 183 2.24 -21.96 -22.68
C ASN A 183 1.84 -20.52 -22.28
N PRO A 184 1.18 -19.75 -23.16
CA PRO A 184 0.79 -18.36 -22.87
C PRO A 184 -0.05 -18.19 -21.61
N VAL A 185 -0.80 -19.22 -21.21
CA VAL A 185 -1.61 -19.23 -19.99
C VAL A 185 -0.74 -19.08 -18.74
N ASP A 186 0.51 -19.53 -18.77
CA ASP A 186 1.44 -19.38 -17.65
C ASP A 186 1.89 -17.92 -17.45
N SER A 187 1.66 -17.03 -18.42
CA SER A 187 1.86 -15.59 -18.21
C SER A 187 0.70 -14.90 -17.50
N LEU A 188 -0.40 -15.63 -17.23
CA LEU A 188 -1.56 -15.07 -16.54
C LEU A 188 -1.54 -15.47 -15.07
N VAL A 189 -1.53 -14.49 -14.17
CA VAL A 189 -1.44 -14.72 -12.72
C VAL A 189 -2.62 -14.10 -12.01
N PHE A 190 -3.37 -14.91 -11.27
CA PHE A 190 -4.37 -14.40 -10.34
C PHE A 190 -3.72 -14.07 -9.01
N TYR A 191 -3.96 -12.85 -8.51
CA TYR A 191 -3.54 -12.39 -7.20
C TYR A 191 -4.74 -12.19 -6.28
N THR A 192 -4.55 -12.52 -5.01
CA THR A 192 -5.43 -12.12 -3.90
C THR A 192 -4.57 -11.56 -2.79
N THR A 193 -4.80 -10.30 -2.44
CA THR A 193 -4.03 -9.58 -1.43
C THR A 193 -4.95 -9.19 -0.27
N LYS A 194 -4.44 -9.31 0.95
CA LYS A 194 -5.10 -8.78 2.15
C LYS A 194 -4.45 -7.47 2.52
N LEU A 195 -5.27 -6.46 2.83
CA LEU A 195 -4.82 -5.13 3.21
C LEU A 195 -5.42 -4.74 4.55
N ALA A 196 -4.64 -3.96 5.31
CA ALA A 196 -5.10 -3.31 6.53
C ALA A 196 -4.76 -1.82 6.45
N LYS A 197 -5.70 -0.96 6.85
CA LYS A 197 -5.50 0.47 6.94
C LYS A 197 -4.76 0.80 8.24
N ASN A 198 -3.64 1.50 8.14
CA ASN A 198 -2.91 1.96 9.33
C ASN A 198 -3.50 3.26 9.90
N ASP A 199 -2.94 3.71 11.02
CA ASP A 199 -3.34 4.93 11.74
C ASP A 199 -3.17 6.22 10.92
N LYS A 200 -2.29 6.20 9.91
CA LYS A 200 -2.06 7.29 8.96
C LYS A 200 -2.97 7.22 7.72
N GLY A 201 -3.87 6.25 7.69
CA GLY A 201 -4.83 6.06 6.62
C GLY A 201 -4.29 5.40 5.35
N VAL A 202 -3.11 4.79 5.40
CA VAL A 202 -2.51 4.05 4.29
C VAL A 202 -2.97 2.60 4.34
N TRP A 203 -3.40 2.06 3.21
CA TRP A 203 -3.68 0.64 3.05
C TRP A 203 -2.38 -0.12 2.77
N GLN A 204 -1.92 -0.88 3.77
CA GLN A 204 -0.74 -1.71 3.65
C GLN A 204 -1.14 -3.14 3.35
N THR A 205 -0.48 -3.77 2.37
CA THR A 205 -0.68 -5.18 2.09
C THR A 205 0.02 -6.01 3.15
N THR A 206 -0.73 -6.93 3.78
CA THR A 206 -0.25 -7.81 4.85
C THR A 206 0.07 -9.21 4.34
N ASP A 207 -0.66 -9.67 3.32
CA ASP A 207 -0.56 -11.02 2.76
C ASP A 207 -0.78 -11.00 1.24
N VAL A 208 -0.15 -11.95 0.55
CA VAL A 208 -0.35 -12.19 -0.89
C VAL A 208 -0.49 -13.67 -1.14
N TYR A 209 -1.45 -14.01 -1.99
CA TYR A 209 -1.59 -15.32 -2.59
C TYR A 209 -1.63 -15.13 -4.10
N SER A 210 -0.91 -15.98 -4.84
CA SER A 210 -0.92 -15.96 -6.30
C SER A 210 -1.08 -17.34 -6.88
N LYS A 211 -1.71 -17.41 -8.05
CA LYS A 211 -1.86 -18.63 -8.84
C LYS A 211 -1.65 -18.32 -10.31
N ARG A 212 -0.57 -18.87 -10.87
CA ARG A 212 -0.25 -18.82 -12.29
C ARG A 212 -1.15 -19.77 -13.09
N GLY A 213 -1.49 -19.41 -14.32
CA GLY A 213 -2.40 -20.17 -15.19
C GLY A 213 -3.83 -20.28 -14.68
N ALA A 214 -4.27 -19.31 -13.86
CA ALA A 214 -5.62 -19.34 -13.30
C ALA A 214 -6.68 -19.12 -14.39
N SER A 215 -7.66 -20.02 -14.50
CA SER A 215 -8.72 -19.96 -15.52
C SER A 215 -9.56 -18.69 -15.46
N GLN A 216 -9.70 -18.06 -14.29
CA GLN A 216 -10.43 -16.80 -14.12
C GLN A 216 -9.73 -15.59 -14.76
N CYS A 217 -8.46 -15.74 -15.16
CA CYS A 217 -7.70 -14.71 -15.86
C CYS A 217 -7.66 -14.91 -17.38
N GLN A 218 -8.22 -16.00 -17.89
CA GLN A 218 -8.28 -16.29 -19.33
C GLN A 218 -9.53 -15.65 -19.94
#